data_AF-A0A2H0SQ38-F1
#
_entry.id   AF-A0A2H0SQ38-F1
#
_cell.length_a   1.000
_cell.length_b   1.000
_cell.length_c   1.000
_cell.angle_alpha   90.00
_cell.angle_beta   90.00
_cell.angle_gamma   90.00
#
_symmetry.space_group_name_H-M   'P 1'
#
loop_
_entity.id
_entity.type
_entity.pdbx_description
1 polymer ?
#
loop_
_entity_poly.entity_id
_entity_poly.type
_entity_poly.pdbx_seq_one_letter_code
_entity_poly.pdbx_strand_id
1 'polypeptide(L)'
;MNWLASLWHSTQLVWSICTFLSRLCLAELAQRKLLLVSTGVVLLVTAIAVLQGVKVLETALESPAPVVLAIHTEPASKTYRLSPSELKEQLDFFLELEKQQPTHAQTLLNIGIIYEALGNTRESEYYFNRAANNTWSSQKIIRD
;
A
#
# COMPACT_ATOMS: atom_id res chain seq x y z
N MET A 1 -79.11 -5.90 27.32
CA MET A 1 -78.31 -5.31 26.22
C MET A 1 -76.79 -5.44 26.46
N ASN A 2 -76.33 -6.42 27.26
CA ASN A 2 -74.92 -6.49 27.71
C ASN A 2 -74.07 -7.51 26.92
N TRP A 3 -74.72 -8.39 26.15
CA TRP A 3 -74.04 -9.43 25.35
C TRP A 3 -73.32 -8.85 24.11
N LEU A 4 -73.91 -7.83 23.47
CA LEU A 4 -73.29 -7.11 22.35
C LEU A 4 -72.01 -6.37 22.77
N ALA A 5 -72.00 -5.76 23.96
CA ALA A 5 -70.80 -5.11 24.51
C ALA A 5 -69.69 -6.12 24.85
N SER A 6 -70.07 -7.29 25.39
CA SER A 6 -69.13 -8.38 25.65
C SER A 6 -68.50 -8.94 24.37
N LEU A 7 -69.29 -9.13 23.31
CA LEU A 7 -68.81 -9.51 21.98
C LEU A 7 -67.87 -8.46 21.39
N TRP A 8 -68.21 -7.18 21.50
CA TRP A 8 -67.37 -6.08 21.04
C TRP A 8 -66.00 -6.03 21.74
N HIS A 9 -65.96 -6.25 23.05
CA HIS A 9 -64.68 -6.31 23.76
C HIS A 9 -63.86 -7.53 23.37
N SER A 10 -64.50 -8.68 23.14
CA SER A 10 -63.79 -9.88 22.69
C SER A 10 -63.17 -9.71 21.30
N THR A 11 -63.86 -9.06 20.37
CA THR A 11 -63.33 -8.80 19.02
C THR A 11 -62.19 -7.78 19.04
N GLN A 12 -62.28 -6.74 19.88
CA GLN A 12 -61.17 -5.80 20.10
C GLN A 12 -59.93 -6.47 20.69
N LEU A 13 -60.13 -7.40 21.64
CA LEU A 13 -59.05 -8.12 22.28
C LEU A 13 -58.34 -9.06 21.30
N VAL A 14 -59.10 -9.80 20.49
CA VAL A 14 -58.56 -10.64 19.41
C VAL A 14 -57.79 -9.81 18.39
N TRP A 15 -58.32 -8.65 18.00
CA TRP A 15 -57.65 -7.73 17.07
C TRP A 15 -56.31 -7.21 17.63
N SER A 16 -56.28 -6.82 18.91
CA SER A 16 -55.06 -6.36 19.58
C SER A 16 -54.01 -7.47 19.65
N ILE A 17 -54.41 -8.70 20.00
CA ILE A 17 -53.50 -9.85 20.05
C ILE A 17 -52.94 -10.18 18.67
N CYS A 18 -53.77 -10.20 17.62
CA CYS A 18 -53.31 -10.45 16.26
C CYS A 18 -52.32 -9.38 15.78
N THR A 19 -52.59 -8.10 16.05
CA THR A 19 -51.66 -7.01 15.67
C THR A 19 -50.35 -7.06 16.46
N PHE A 20 -50.40 -7.43 17.74
CA PHE A 20 -49.21 -7.62 18.56
C PHE A 20 -48.34 -8.78 18.07
N LEU A 21 -48.96 -9.95 17.79
CA LEU A 21 -48.24 -11.12 17.27
C LEU A 21 -47.64 -10.87 15.89
N SER A 22 -48.36 -10.15 15.01
CA SER A 22 -47.83 -9.75 13.70
C SER A 22 -46.60 -8.85 13.82
N ARG A 23 -46.65 -7.86 14.74
CA ARG A 23 -45.50 -6.99 15.03
C ARG A 23 -44.32 -7.75 15.63
N LEU A 24 -44.58 -8.70 16.52
CA LEU A 24 -43.54 -9.54 17.13
C LEU A 24 -42.83 -10.40 16.08
N CYS A 25 -43.59 -11.02 15.16
CA CYS A 25 -43.05 -11.82 14.07
C CYS A 25 -42.22 -11.01 13.07
N LEU A 26 -42.68 -9.81 12.70
CA LEU A 26 -41.94 -8.87 11.85
C LEU A 26 -40.61 -8.43 12.49
N ALA A 27 -40.58 -8.22 13.81
CA ALA A 27 -39.37 -7.83 14.53
C ALA A 27 -38.30 -8.93 14.57
N GLU A 28 -38.68 -10.18 14.81
CA GLU A 28 -37.73 -11.32 14.81
C GLU A 28 -37.13 -11.56 13.41
N LEU A 29 -37.94 -11.44 12.36
CA LEU A 29 -37.48 -11.52 10.97
C LEU A 29 -36.52 -10.37 10.62
N ALA A 30 -36.78 -9.17 11.11
CA ALA A 30 -35.89 -8.01 10.92
C ALA A 30 -34.56 -8.20 11.67
N GLN A 31 -34.57 -8.68 12.91
CA GLN A 31 -33.36 -8.92 13.69
C GLN A 31 -32.47 -10.01 13.08
N ARG A 32 -33.04 -11.11 12.60
CA ARG A 32 -32.26 -12.18 11.93
C ARG A 32 -31.60 -11.69 10.63
N LYS A 33 -32.29 -10.87 9.84
CA LYS A 33 -31.72 -10.25 8.64
C LYS A 33 -30.62 -9.24 9.00
N LEU A 34 -30.79 -8.46 10.06
CA LEU A 34 -29.79 -7.48 10.52
C LEU A 34 -28.50 -8.14 11.01
N LEU A 35 -28.60 -9.26 11.75
CA LEU A 35 -27.45 -10.02 12.23
C LEU A 35 -26.62 -10.64 11.10
N LEU A 36 -27.28 -11.16 10.05
CA LEU A 36 -26.60 -11.69 8.86
C LEU A 36 -25.90 -10.59 8.06
N VAL A 37 -26.53 -9.43 7.90
CA VAL A 37 -25.90 -8.28 7.21
C VAL A 37 -24.72 -7.73 8.02
N SER A 38 -24.87 -7.61 9.35
CA SER A 38 -23.82 -7.11 10.25
C SER A 38 -22.58 -8.02 10.24
N THR A 39 -22.77 -9.33 10.40
CA THR A 39 -21.65 -10.29 10.38
C THR A 39 -20.95 -10.32 9.02
N GLY A 40 -21.69 -10.24 7.91
CA GLY A 40 -21.13 -10.13 6.56
C GLY A 40 -20.30 -8.85 6.37
N VAL A 41 -20.78 -7.70 6.86
CA VAL A 41 -20.05 -6.42 6.79
C VAL A 41 -18.77 -6.47 7.63
N VAL A 42 -18.80 -7.05 8.83
CA VAL A 42 -17.61 -7.20 9.67
C VAL A 42 -16.56 -8.11 9.01
N LEU A 43 -16.98 -9.22 8.39
CA LEU A 43 -16.11 -10.10 7.61
C LEU A 43 -15.50 -9.39 6.40
N LEU A 44 -16.30 -8.57 5.71
CA LEU A 44 -15.83 -7.79 4.56
C LEU A 44 -14.79 -6.73 4.98
N VAL A 45 -15.06 -5.98 6.06
CA VAL A 45 -14.15 -4.95 6.58
C VAL A 45 -12.84 -5.57 7.08
N THR A 46 -12.90 -6.70 7.78
CA THR A 46 -11.71 -7.43 8.22
C THR A 46 -10.90 -7.97 7.03
N ALA A 47 -11.55 -8.52 6.00
CA ALA A 47 -10.86 -8.96 4.78
C ALA A 47 -10.20 -7.79 4.03
N ILE A 48 -10.87 -6.63 3.91
CA ILE A 48 -10.30 -5.43 3.29
C ILE A 48 -9.10 -4.92 4.09
N ALA A 49 -9.18 -4.89 5.42
CA ALA A 49 -8.07 -4.47 6.27
C ALA A 49 -6.84 -5.41 6.13
N VAL A 50 -7.07 -6.72 6.02
CA VAL A 50 -5.99 -7.70 5.75
C VAL A 50 -5.38 -7.46 4.37
N LEU A 51 -6.20 -7.27 3.33
CA LEU A 51 -5.71 -6.99 1.98
C LEU A 51 -4.90 -5.67 1.92
N GLN A 52 -5.35 -4.63 2.62
CA GLN A 52 -4.59 -3.37 2.73
C GLN A 52 -3.28 -3.57 3.50
N GLY A 53 -3.30 -4.34 4.60
CA GLY A 53 -2.11 -4.67 5.37
C GLY A 53 -1.07 -5.45 4.57
N VAL A 54 -1.50 -6.42 3.76
CA VAL A 54 -0.62 -7.18 2.85
C VAL A 54 -0.02 -6.26 1.80
N LYS A 55 -0.82 -5.35 1.20
CA LYS A 55 -0.32 -4.41 0.19
C LYS A 55 0.70 -3.42 0.75
N VAL A 56 0.48 -2.94 1.98
CA VAL A 56 1.44 -2.07 2.70
C VAL A 56 2.73 -2.83 3.02
N LEU A 57 2.62 -4.10 3.42
CA LEU A 57 3.76 -4.95 3.70
C LEU A 57 4.55 -5.30 2.43
N GLU A 58 3.87 -5.58 1.32
CA GLU A 58 4.50 -5.76 0.00
C GLU A 58 5.23 -4.48 -0.43
N THR A 59 4.62 -3.29 -0.29
CA THR A 59 5.34 -2.03 -0.57
C THR A 59 6.48 -1.70 0.40
N ALA A 60 6.51 -2.31 1.59
CA ALA A 60 7.59 -2.13 2.55
C ALA A 60 8.71 -3.17 2.37
N LEU A 61 8.40 -4.34 1.81
CA LEU A 61 9.34 -5.41 1.49
C LEU A 61 9.96 -5.23 0.10
N GLU A 62 9.20 -4.63 -0.83
CA GLU A 62 9.70 -4.19 -2.11
C GLU A 62 10.47 -2.89 -1.87
N SER A 63 11.77 -3.06 -1.55
CA SER A 63 12.77 -2.00 -1.62
C SER A 63 12.42 -1.10 -2.81
N PRO A 64 12.37 0.24 -2.66
CA PRO A 64 12.05 1.13 -3.76
C PRO A 64 12.87 0.66 -4.96
N ALA A 65 12.16 0.26 -6.03
CA ALA A 65 12.80 -0.26 -7.24
C ALA A 65 14.01 0.64 -7.50
N PRO A 66 15.22 0.07 -7.62
CA PRO A 66 16.42 0.89 -7.73
C PRO A 66 16.12 1.88 -8.84
N VAL A 67 16.16 3.18 -8.52
CA VAL A 67 16.03 4.21 -9.53
C VAL A 67 17.17 3.90 -10.50
N VAL A 68 16.87 3.23 -11.59
CA VAL A 68 17.84 3.01 -12.65
C VAL A 68 17.88 4.36 -13.31
N LEU A 69 18.97 5.08 -13.07
CA LEU A 69 19.22 6.37 -13.67
C LEU A 69 18.98 6.19 -15.18
N ALA A 70 17.99 6.89 -15.73
CA ALA A 70 17.55 6.78 -17.13
C ALA A 70 18.60 7.28 -18.15
N ILE A 71 19.88 7.27 -17.77
CA ILE A 71 20.99 7.84 -18.53
C ILE A 71 21.58 6.79 -19.49
N HIS A 72 21.31 5.48 -19.30
CA HIS A 72 22.02 4.44 -20.08
C HIS A 72 21.20 3.32 -20.74
N THR A 73 19.86 3.28 -20.70
CA THR A 73 19.12 2.12 -21.27
C THR A 73 18.26 2.37 -22.51
N GLU A 74 18.27 3.55 -23.13
CA GLU A 74 17.71 3.74 -24.48
C GLU A 74 18.46 4.83 -25.26
N PRO A 75 18.56 4.76 -26.61
CA PRO A 75 19.28 5.75 -27.37
C PRO A 75 18.56 7.10 -27.26
N ALA A 76 19.23 8.04 -26.58
CA ALA A 76 19.01 9.48 -26.60
C ALA A 76 17.77 9.95 -27.37
N SER A 77 16.64 10.08 -26.67
CA SER A 77 15.81 11.25 -26.98
C SER A 77 16.71 12.45 -26.69
N LYS A 78 16.97 13.27 -27.71
CA LYS A 78 17.96 14.37 -27.70
C LYS A 78 17.68 15.47 -26.66
N THR A 79 16.70 15.28 -25.78
CA THR A 79 16.05 16.34 -25.01
C THR A 79 15.64 15.95 -23.58
N TYR A 80 15.99 14.75 -23.07
CA TYR A 80 15.84 14.48 -21.63
C TYR A 80 17.16 14.72 -20.90
N ARG A 81 17.50 16.00 -20.72
CA ARG A 81 18.57 16.41 -19.82
C ARG A 81 17.91 16.93 -18.55
N LEU A 82 18.10 16.20 -17.45
CA LEU A 82 17.65 16.63 -16.13
C LEU A 82 18.24 18.01 -15.83
N SER A 83 17.39 18.90 -15.30
CA SER A 83 17.81 20.20 -14.80
C SER A 83 18.77 20.03 -13.62
N PRO A 84 19.62 21.04 -13.33
CA PRO A 84 20.50 20.98 -12.16
C PRO A 84 19.76 20.78 -10.83
N SER A 85 18.49 21.17 -10.72
CA SER A 85 17.66 20.91 -9.54
C SER A 85 17.25 19.44 -9.44
N GLU A 86 16.80 18.84 -10.54
CA GLU A 86 16.39 17.42 -10.56
C GLU A 86 17.59 16.50 -10.32
N LEU A 87 18.78 16.86 -10.84
CA LEU A 87 20.01 16.12 -10.55
C LEU A 87 20.38 16.16 -9.07
N LYS A 88 20.17 17.30 -8.39
CA LYS A 88 20.42 17.42 -6.94
C LYS A 88 19.43 16.60 -6.13
N GLU A 89 18.14 16.64 -6.49
CA GLU A 89 17.11 15.82 -5.84
C GLU A 89 17.42 14.33 -5.96
N GLN A 90 17.81 13.87 -7.16
CA GLN A 90 18.23 12.48 -7.36
C GLN A 90 19.49 12.15 -6.56
N LEU A 91 20.46 13.07 -6.52
CA LEU A 91 21.67 12.88 -5.72
C LEU A 91 21.32 12.68 -4.24
N ASP A 92 20.46 13.52 -3.67
CA ASP A 92 20.03 13.43 -2.27
C ASP A 92 19.36 12.09 -1.97
N PHE A 93 18.49 11.61 -2.87
CA PHE A 93 17.87 10.29 -2.75
C PHE A 93 18.91 9.16 -2.71
N PHE A 94 19.87 9.13 -3.64
CA PHE A 94 20.87 8.06 -3.68
C PHE A 94 21.88 8.15 -2.54
N LEU A 95 22.22 9.36 -2.07
CA LEU A 95 23.06 9.53 -0.88
C LEU A 95 22.37 8.98 0.36
N GLU A 96 21.05 9.14 0.49
CA GLU A 96 20.30 8.50 1.58
C GLU A 96 20.27 6.97 1.44
N LEU A 97 20.10 6.47 0.21
CA LEU A 97 20.12 5.03 -0.07
C LEU A 97 21.50 4.41 0.23
N GLU A 98 22.59 5.14 -0.04
CA GLU A 98 23.96 4.71 0.25
C GLU A 98 24.20 4.53 1.75
N LYS A 99 23.62 5.38 2.60
CA LYS A 99 23.71 5.20 4.07
C LYS A 99 23.12 3.88 4.53
N GLN A 100 22.04 3.44 3.88
CA GLN A 100 21.38 2.17 4.18
C GLN A 100 22.13 0.98 3.56
N GLN A 101 22.74 1.18 2.39
CA GLN A 101 23.39 0.12 1.60
C GLN A 101 24.76 0.58 1.07
N PRO A 102 25.78 0.73 1.94
CA PRO A 102 27.05 1.42 1.62
C PRO A 102 27.94 0.70 0.62
N THR A 103 27.65 -0.56 0.31
CA THR A 103 28.40 -1.41 -0.63
C THR A 103 27.60 -1.76 -1.87
N HIS A 104 26.36 -1.24 -2.03
CA HIS A 104 25.53 -1.57 -3.18
C HIS A 104 26.10 -0.91 -4.44
N ALA A 105 26.69 -1.72 -5.31
CA ALA A 105 27.46 -1.24 -6.47
C ALA A 105 26.63 -0.36 -7.42
N GLN A 106 25.35 -0.69 -7.63
CA GLN A 106 24.49 0.10 -8.52
C GLN A 106 24.16 1.48 -7.94
N THR A 107 23.95 1.58 -6.62
CA THR A 107 23.73 2.86 -5.93
C THR A 107 24.96 3.75 -6.07
N LEU A 108 26.14 3.18 -5.80
CA LEU A 108 27.41 3.89 -5.94
C LEU A 108 27.66 4.34 -7.38
N LEU A 109 27.34 3.50 -8.37
CA LEU A 109 27.44 3.85 -9.79
C LEU A 109 26.53 5.02 -10.16
N ASN A 110 25.27 4.99 -9.73
CA ASN A 110 24.29 6.04 -10.01
C ASN A 110 24.73 7.40 -9.40
N ILE A 111 25.28 7.39 -8.17
CA ILE A 111 25.83 8.59 -7.54
C ILE A 111 26.99 9.17 -8.39
N GLY A 112 27.89 8.31 -8.86
CA GLY A 112 29.01 8.71 -9.71
C GLY A 112 28.57 9.40 -11.00
N ILE A 113 27.54 8.86 -11.67
CA ILE A 113 26.97 9.43 -12.90
C ILE A 113 26.31 10.79 -12.64
N ILE A 114 25.58 10.93 -11.53
CA ILE A 114 24.93 12.21 -11.19
C ILE A 114 25.98 13.30 -10.92
N TYR A 115 27.05 12.97 -10.20
CA TYR A 115 28.16 13.90 -10.01
C TYR A 115 28.84 14.30 -11.31
N GLU A 116 29.02 13.36 -12.25
CA GLU A 116 29.53 13.67 -13.59
C GLU A 116 28.60 14.64 -14.34
N ALA A 117 27.28 14.39 -14.30
CA ALA A 117 26.27 15.25 -14.93
C ALA A 117 26.22 16.66 -14.31
N LEU A 118 26.54 16.79 -13.02
CA LEU A 118 26.68 18.06 -12.30
C LEU A 118 28.06 18.74 -12.52
N GLY A 119 28.99 18.08 -13.21
CA GLY A 119 30.35 18.58 -13.46
C GLY A 119 31.32 18.43 -12.29
N ASN A 120 30.99 17.59 -11.30
CA ASN A 120 31.83 17.32 -10.14
C ASN A 120 32.65 16.03 -10.35
N THR A 121 33.70 16.13 -11.17
CA THR A 121 34.53 14.99 -11.59
C THR A 121 35.20 14.27 -10.41
N ARG A 122 35.62 15.00 -9.36
CA ARG A 122 36.30 14.40 -8.21
C ARG A 122 35.40 13.43 -7.45
N GLU A 123 34.18 13.85 -7.15
CA GLU A 123 33.22 12.97 -6.45
C GLU A 123 32.77 11.83 -7.37
N SER A 124 32.58 12.10 -8.66
CA SER A 124 32.26 11.07 -9.65
C SER A 124 33.28 9.92 -9.65
N GLU A 125 34.58 10.25 -9.76
CA GLU A 125 35.66 9.26 -9.72
C GLU A 125 35.71 8.49 -8.39
N TYR A 126 35.50 9.18 -7.26
CA TYR A 126 35.44 8.55 -5.95
C TYR A 126 34.36 7.46 -5.87
N TYR A 127 33.14 7.76 -6.33
CA TYR A 127 32.03 6.81 -6.30
C TYR A 127 32.19 5.69 -7.32
N PHE A 128 32.75 5.95 -8.51
CA PHE A 128 33.09 4.90 -9.48
C PHE A 128 34.11 3.90 -8.94
N ASN A 129 35.16 4.40 -8.27
CA ASN A 129 36.16 3.53 -7.64
C ASN A 129 35.56 2.68 -6.52
N ARG A 130 34.67 3.26 -5.68
CA ARG A 130 33.93 2.47 -4.68
C ARG A 130 33.02 1.42 -5.32
N ALA A 131 32.31 1.76 -6.39
CA ALA A 131 31.44 0.81 -7.08
C ALA A 131 32.24 -0.38 -7.63
N ALA A 132 33.35 -0.12 -8.32
CA ALA A 132 34.23 -1.15 -8.85
C ALA A 132 34.78 -2.05 -7.74
N ASN A 133 35.32 -1.48 -6.65
CA ASN A 133 35.89 -2.28 -5.56
C ASN A 133 34.87 -3.25 -4.94
N ASN A 134 33.60 -2.86 -4.84
CA ASN A 134 32.54 -3.69 -4.29
C ASN A 134 32.08 -4.81 -5.24
N THR A 135 32.13 -4.62 -6.56
CA THR A 135 31.84 -5.70 -7.52
C THR A 135 32.98 -6.73 -7.57
N TRP A 136 34.23 -6.27 -7.52
CA TRP A 136 35.39 -7.17 -7.48
C TRP A 136 35.46 -7.99 -6.19
N SER A 137 35.14 -7.40 -5.03
CA SER A 137 35.14 -8.12 -3.75
C SER A 137 34.07 -9.22 -3.70
N SER A 138 32.87 -8.93 -4.19
CA SER A 138 31.79 -9.91 -4.26
C SER A 138 32.09 -11.04 -5.26
N GLN A 139 32.74 -10.74 -6.38
CA GLN A 139 33.16 -11.76 -7.34
C GLN A 139 34.31 -12.64 -6.84
N LYS A 140 35.20 -12.11 -5.98
CA LYS A 140 36.27 -12.88 -5.35
C LYS A 140 35.72 -13.93 -4.38
N ILE A 141 34.73 -13.58 -3.56
CA ILE A 141 34.10 -14.52 -2.60
C ILE A 141 33.45 -15.72 -3.31
N ILE A 142 32.98 -15.57 -4.55
CA ILE A 142 32.32 -16.64 -5.30
C ILE A 142 33.35 -17.60 -5.95
N ARG A 143 34.63 -17.20 -6.03
CA ARG A 143 35.69 -17.95 -6.72
C ARG A 143 36.67 -18.69 -5.81
N ASP A 144 36.56 -18.51 -4.49
CA ASP A 144 37.34 -19.21 -3.47
C ASP A 144 36.50 -20.34 -2.84
#